data_AF-A0A7H0NHK5-F1
#
_entry.id   AF-A0A7H0NHK5-F1
#
_cell.length_a   1.000
_cell.length_b   1.000
_cell.length_c   1.000
_cell.angle_alpha   90.00
_cell.angle_beta   90.00
_cell.angle_gamma   90.00
#
_symmetry.space_group_name_H-M   'P 1'
#
loop_
_entity.id
_entity.type
_entity.pdbx_description
1 polymer ?
#
loop_
_entity_poly.entity_id
_entity_poly.type
_entity_poly.pdbx_seq_one_letter_code
_entity_poly.pdbx_strand_id
1 'polypeptide(L)'
;MSSPAGPERPPREADQVKVWFRFVPREGWLPYDTEGLWATRLGPDTARVDNVPFLQDGVAEGETVRFRTDGEGVHWAVGRVADSGNCTVRVLPLPDGPLGRDARAVHERLAVFGLTGEVFSAEFPLVALTVPGGADLRGVKALLARGRDEGWWHFEVSCVTDAWRAA
;
A
#
# COMPACT_ATOMS: atom_id res chain seq x y z
N MET A 1 3.90 51.31 15.64
CA MET A 1 3.93 50.28 16.70
C MET A 1 3.31 49.03 16.11
N SER A 2 4.12 48.01 15.81
CA SER A 2 3.67 46.75 15.20
C SER A 2 2.90 45.90 16.21
N SER A 3 1.74 45.40 15.81
CA SER A 3 1.01 44.38 16.54
C SER A 3 1.84 43.09 16.61
N PRO A 4 1.86 42.38 17.76
CA PRO A 4 2.59 41.13 17.87
C PRO A 4 1.86 40.03 17.07
N ALA A 5 2.64 39.25 16.32
CA ALA A 5 2.17 38.02 15.69
C ALA A 5 1.60 37.10 16.78
N GLY A 6 0.37 36.62 16.58
CA GLY A 6 -0.23 35.62 17.46
C GLY A 6 0.57 34.32 17.44
N PRO A 7 0.43 33.47 18.47
CA PRO A 7 1.17 32.22 18.56
C PRO A 7 0.85 31.35 17.34
N GLU A 8 1.91 30.83 16.72
CA GLU A 8 1.84 29.86 15.64
C GLU A 8 1.04 28.65 16.14
N ARG A 9 -0.11 28.44 15.51
CA ARG A 9 -1.04 27.37 15.89
C ARG A 9 -0.31 26.04 15.65
N PRO A 10 -0.27 25.10 16.61
CA PRO A 10 0.35 23.80 16.39
C PRO A 10 -0.27 23.15 15.14
N PRO A 11 0.50 22.32 14.38
CA PRO A 11 -0.07 21.60 13.26
C PRO A 11 -1.31 20.86 13.76
N ARG A 12 -2.45 21.11 13.11
CA ARG A 12 -3.66 20.31 13.37
C ARG A 12 -3.26 18.85 13.18
N GLU A 13 -3.88 17.93 13.92
CA GLU A 13 -3.88 16.50 13.56
C GLU A 13 -3.92 16.43 12.04
N ALA A 14 -2.92 15.77 11.44
CA ALA A 14 -2.73 15.74 10.00
C ALA A 14 -4.11 15.58 9.34
N ASP A 15 -4.50 16.52 8.47
CA ASP A 15 -5.82 16.50 7.82
C ASP A 15 -5.91 15.22 6.99
N GLN A 16 -6.37 14.14 7.64
CA GLN A 16 -6.47 12.83 7.05
C GLN A 16 -7.65 12.85 6.09
N VAL A 17 -7.38 12.48 4.86
CA VAL A 17 -8.35 12.46 3.77
C VAL A 17 -8.39 11.08 3.16
N LYS A 18 -9.54 10.74 2.57
CA LYS A 18 -9.67 9.55 1.74
C LYS A 18 -9.39 9.95 0.30
N VAL A 19 -8.43 9.27 -0.36
CA VAL A 19 -8.15 9.44 -1.79
C VAL A 19 -8.57 8.17 -2.52
N TRP A 20 -9.44 8.32 -3.50
CA TRP A 20 -9.97 7.25 -4.32
C TRP A 20 -9.18 7.09 -5.61
N PHE A 21 -8.82 5.84 -5.90
CA PHE A 21 -8.15 5.42 -7.11
C PHE A 21 -9.16 4.66 -7.97
N ARG A 22 -9.06 4.81 -9.29
CA ARG A 22 -9.90 4.11 -10.27
C ARG A 22 -9.00 3.29 -11.17
N PHE A 23 -9.40 2.05 -11.42
CA PHE A 23 -8.66 1.10 -12.25
C PHE A 23 -9.64 0.20 -12.99
N VAL A 24 -9.13 -0.54 -13.98
CA VAL A 24 -9.92 -1.53 -14.70
C VAL A 24 -9.90 -2.83 -13.89
N PRO A 25 -11.06 -3.39 -13.50
CA PRO A 25 -11.10 -4.68 -12.83
C PRO A 25 -10.41 -5.77 -13.64
N ARG A 26 -9.67 -6.65 -12.97
CA ARG A 26 -9.02 -7.80 -13.60
C ARG A 26 -10.05 -8.93 -13.79
N GLU A 27 -10.08 -9.52 -14.98
CA GLU A 27 -10.94 -10.67 -15.25
C GLU A 27 -10.63 -11.82 -14.28
N GLY A 28 -11.68 -12.44 -13.72
CA GLY A 28 -11.54 -13.55 -12.77
C GLY A 28 -11.00 -13.15 -11.37
N TRP A 29 -10.91 -11.85 -11.08
CA TRP A 29 -10.48 -11.33 -9.78
C TRP A 29 -11.62 -10.65 -9.00
N LEU A 30 -11.29 -9.87 -7.97
CA LEU A 30 -12.25 -9.07 -7.22
C LEU A 30 -12.96 -8.05 -8.13
N PRO A 31 -14.28 -7.84 -7.98
CA PRO A 31 -15.11 -7.08 -8.93
C PRO A 31 -15.02 -5.55 -8.75
N TYR A 32 -14.02 -5.07 -8.00
CA TYR A 32 -13.87 -3.66 -7.70
C TYR A 32 -13.15 -2.93 -8.83
N ASP A 33 -13.63 -1.72 -9.15
CA ASP A 33 -13.03 -0.78 -10.10
C ASP A 33 -12.41 0.44 -9.39
N THR A 34 -12.51 0.47 -8.06
CA THR A 34 -12.05 1.55 -7.21
C THR A 34 -11.48 1.04 -5.90
N GLU A 35 -10.53 1.79 -5.36
CA GLU A 35 -9.98 1.58 -4.03
C GLU A 35 -9.78 2.93 -3.35
N GLY A 36 -10.25 3.05 -2.11
CA GLY A 36 -10.01 4.23 -1.30
C GLY A 36 -8.85 3.99 -0.35
N LEU A 37 -7.84 4.84 -0.39
CA LEU A 37 -6.72 4.84 0.57
C LEU A 37 -6.82 6.03 1.52
N TRP A 38 -6.40 5.82 2.77
CA TRP A 38 -6.19 6.92 3.70
C TRP A 38 -4.91 7.65 3.34
N ALA A 39 -4.92 8.97 3.47
CA ALA A 39 -3.79 9.80 3.13
C ALA A 39 -3.74 11.06 3.98
N THR A 40 -2.54 11.53 4.28
CA THR A 40 -2.28 12.79 4.94
C THR A 40 -2.24 13.89 3.90
N ARG A 41 -3.14 14.87 3.96
CA ARG A 41 -3.12 16.02 3.06
C ARG A 41 -1.83 16.82 3.23
N LEU A 42 -1.11 17.05 2.12
CA LEU A 42 0.12 17.85 2.07
C LEU A 42 -0.10 19.24 1.46
N GLY A 43 -1.18 19.40 0.68
CA GLY A 43 -1.51 20.67 0.03
C GLY A 43 -2.94 20.72 -0.50
N PRO A 44 -3.24 21.69 -1.38
CA PRO A 44 -4.57 21.83 -1.97
C PRO A 44 -4.99 20.60 -2.79
N ASP A 45 -4.05 20.02 -3.53
CA ASP A 45 -4.25 18.94 -4.49
C ASP A 45 -3.31 17.75 -4.27
N THR A 46 -2.54 17.71 -3.18
CA THR A 46 -1.57 16.63 -2.91
C THR A 46 -1.76 16.02 -1.53
N ALA A 47 -1.54 14.71 -1.44
CA ALA A 47 -1.60 13.95 -0.19
C ALA A 47 -0.60 12.79 -0.21
N ARG A 48 -0.10 12.40 0.96
CA ARG A 48 0.74 11.22 1.15
C ARG A 48 -0.12 10.04 1.55
N VAL A 49 -0.06 8.94 0.81
CA VAL A 49 -0.76 7.70 1.12
C VAL A 49 -0.25 7.13 2.46
N ASP A 50 -1.14 6.76 3.37
CA ASP A 50 -0.80 6.33 4.73
C ASP A 50 -1.09 4.84 4.99
N ASN A 51 -1.69 4.11 4.04
CA ASN A 51 -1.90 2.66 4.17
C ASN A 51 -1.63 1.92 2.86
N VAL A 52 -1.38 0.61 2.98
CA VAL A 52 -0.94 -0.24 1.87
C VAL A 52 -2.10 -0.59 0.91
N PRO A 53 -1.92 -0.52 -0.43
CA PRO A 53 -3.02 -0.82 -1.37
C PRO A 53 -3.22 -2.32 -1.63
N PHE A 54 -4.47 -2.77 -1.57
CA PHE A 54 -4.88 -4.13 -1.93
C PHE A 54 -5.14 -4.34 -3.42
N LEU A 55 -5.50 -3.29 -4.16
CA LEU A 55 -5.99 -3.42 -5.54
C LEU A 55 -5.28 -2.47 -6.52
N GLN A 56 -5.02 -1.22 -6.13
CA GLN A 56 -4.39 -0.22 -6.97
C GLN A 56 -2.93 -0.58 -7.26
N ASP A 57 -2.60 -0.78 -8.54
CA ASP A 57 -1.23 -1.02 -8.98
C ASP A 57 -0.42 0.27 -9.10
N GLY A 58 0.90 0.14 -8.96
CA GLY A 58 1.83 1.25 -9.08
C GLY A 58 1.72 2.29 -7.98
N VAL A 59 1.04 1.98 -6.87
CA VAL A 59 0.97 2.84 -5.69
C VAL A 59 1.47 2.07 -4.47
N ALA A 60 2.22 2.76 -3.60
CA ALA A 60 2.71 2.22 -2.34
C ALA A 60 2.40 3.15 -1.18
N GLU A 61 2.38 2.60 0.04
CA GLU A 61 2.34 3.40 1.26
C GLU A 61 3.49 4.42 1.27
N GLY A 62 3.20 5.64 1.72
CA GLY A 62 4.12 6.76 1.79
C GLY A 62 4.28 7.54 0.48
N GLU A 63 3.73 7.07 -0.65
CA GLU A 63 3.81 7.82 -1.90
C GLU A 63 3.03 9.12 -1.80
N THR A 64 3.53 10.16 -2.47
CA THR A 64 2.75 11.39 -2.64
C THR A 64 1.99 11.33 -3.95
N VAL A 65 0.67 11.51 -3.87
CA VAL A 65 -0.24 11.54 -5.01
C VAL A 65 -0.87 12.92 -5.16
N ARG A 66 -1.18 13.28 -6.40
CA ARG A 66 -2.08 14.38 -6.73
C ARG A 66 -3.50 13.84 -6.81
N PHE A 67 -4.47 14.61 -6.32
CA PHE A 67 -5.89 14.34 -6.48
C PHE A 67 -6.65 15.56 -7.00
N ARG A 68 -7.87 15.33 -7.51
CA ARG A 68 -8.87 16.37 -7.78
C ARG A 68 -10.10 16.09 -6.94
N THR A 69 -10.66 17.14 -6.36
CA THR A 69 -11.95 17.06 -5.68
C THR A 69 -13.07 17.24 -6.69
N ASP A 70 -14.02 16.31 -6.73
CA ASP A 70 -15.22 16.45 -7.58
C ASP A 70 -16.30 17.31 -6.90
N GLY A 71 -17.44 17.47 -7.56
CA GLY A 71 -18.57 18.28 -7.05
C GLY A 71 -19.18 17.76 -5.75
N GLU A 72 -18.96 16.48 -5.43
CA GLU A 72 -19.48 15.81 -4.23
C GLU A 72 -18.44 15.80 -3.09
N GLY A 73 -17.27 16.43 -3.29
CA GLY A 73 -16.20 16.47 -2.29
C GLY A 73 -15.29 15.25 -2.29
N VAL A 74 -15.44 14.31 -3.24
CA VAL A 74 -14.61 13.11 -3.31
C VAL A 74 -13.26 13.45 -3.94
N HIS A 75 -12.18 13.03 -3.28
CA HIS A 75 -10.82 13.21 -3.80
C HIS A 75 -10.42 12.03 -4.68
N TRP A 76 -10.31 12.27 -5.99
CA TRP A 76 -9.89 11.28 -6.98
C TRP A 76 -8.41 11.45 -7.32
N ALA A 77 -7.61 10.41 -7.15
CA ALA A 77 -6.22 10.40 -7.57
C ALA A 77 -6.11 10.64 -9.08
N VAL A 78 -5.17 11.50 -9.48
CA VAL A 78 -4.87 11.81 -10.89
C VAL A 78 -3.44 11.46 -11.28
N GLY A 79 -2.64 10.97 -10.33
CA GLY A 79 -1.30 10.47 -10.58
C GLY A 79 -0.39 10.62 -9.37
N ARG A 80 0.74 9.90 -9.40
CA ARG A 80 1.81 10.03 -8.43
C ARG A 80 2.66 11.27 -8.73
N VAL A 81 3.14 11.93 -7.68
CA VAL A 81 4.01 13.11 -7.80
C VAL A 81 5.37 12.91 -7.13
N ALA A 82 5.49 12.01 -6.15
CA ALA A 82 6.76 11.63 -5.56
C ALA A 82 6.73 10.18 -5.06
N ASP A 83 7.82 9.47 -5.29
CA ASP A 83 8.01 8.08 -4.85
C ASP A 83 8.40 8.05 -3.37
N SER A 84 7.91 7.05 -2.63
CA SER A 84 8.32 6.80 -1.24
C SER A 84 9.59 5.95 -1.13
N GLY A 85 9.99 5.29 -2.22
CA GLY A 85 10.98 4.22 -2.20
C GLY A 85 10.43 2.88 -1.69
N ASN A 86 9.17 2.82 -1.26
CA ASN A 86 8.53 1.58 -0.84
C ASN A 86 8.03 0.79 -2.06
N CYS A 87 7.96 -0.53 -1.91
CA CYS A 87 7.23 -1.42 -2.79
C CYS A 87 5.95 -1.89 -2.10
N THR A 88 4.98 -2.33 -2.90
CA THR A 88 3.81 -3.06 -2.41
C THR A 88 3.86 -4.48 -2.91
N VAL A 89 3.83 -5.42 -1.97
CA VAL A 89 3.76 -6.86 -2.23
C VAL A 89 2.43 -7.37 -1.69
N ARG A 90 1.71 -8.15 -2.50
CA ARG A 90 0.47 -8.80 -2.08
C ARG A 90 0.68 -10.30 -2.07
N VAL A 91 0.26 -10.97 -1.01
CA VAL A 91 0.44 -12.40 -0.79
C VAL A 91 -0.91 -13.03 -0.47
N LEU A 92 -1.30 -14.05 -1.21
CA LEU A 92 -2.54 -14.79 -0.97
C LEU A 92 -2.17 -16.25 -0.66
N PRO A 93 -2.37 -16.73 0.59
CA PRO A 93 -2.06 -18.10 0.92
C PRO A 93 -2.97 -19.07 0.16
N LEU A 94 -2.41 -20.21 -0.23
CA LEU A 94 -3.15 -21.24 -0.95
C LEU A 94 -4.06 -22.00 0.02
N PRO A 95 -5.39 -22.08 -0.24
CA PRO A 95 -6.32 -22.76 0.67
C PRO A 95 -5.95 -24.21 0.98
N ASP A 96 -5.46 -24.95 -0.03
CA ASP A 96 -5.04 -26.35 0.09
C ASP A 96 -3.53 -26.50 0.38
N GLY A 97 -2.83 -25.39 0.59
CA GLY A 97 -1.41 -25.36 0.87
C GLY A 97 -1.08 -25.56 2.36
N PRO A 98 0.22 -25.69 2.72
CA PRO A 98 0.65 -25.94 4.09
C PRO A 98 0.25 -24.87 5.11
N LEU A 99 -0.05 -23.65 4.66
CA LEU A 99 -0.48 -22.55 5.54
C LEU A 99 -2.01 -22.39 5.61
N GLY A 100 -2.77 -23.12 4.77
CA GLY A 100 -4.22 -22.96 4.67
C GLY A 100 -4.65 -21.52 4.38
N ARG A 101 -5.88 -21.15 4.77
CA ARG A 101 -6.40 -19.76 4.66
C ARG A 101 -5.93 -18.85 5.80
N ASP A 102 -4.69 -18.97 6.25
CA ASP A 102 -4.19 -18.27 7.44
C ASP A 102 -3.27 -17.09 7.08
N ALA A 103 -3.82 -15.87 7.11
CA ALA A 103 -3.06 -14.63 6.92
C ALA A 103 -1.99 -14.43 8.02
N ARG A 104 -2.26 -14.88 9.26
CA ARG A 104 -1.29 -14.78 10.36
C ARG A 104 -0.08 -15.66 10.07
N ALA A 105 -0.27 -16.87 9.53
CA ALA A 105 0.82 -17.74 9.14
C ALA A 105 1.71 -17.11 8.04
N VAL A 106 1.11 -16.37 7.10
CA VAL A 106 1.87 -15.58 6.11
C VAL A 106 2.73 -14.51 6.81
N HIS A 107 2.14 -13.73 7.71
CA HIS A 107 2.88 -12.72 8.48
C HIS A 107 4.02 -13.32 9.30
N GLU A 108 3.80 -14.44 9.98
CA GLU A 108 4.83 -15.12 10.78
C GLU A 108 6.02 -15.57 9.94
N ARG A 109 5.82 -16.03 8.69
CA ARG A 109 6.92 -16.35 7.79
C ARG A 109 7.72 -15.14 7.34
N LEU A 110 7.05 -14.01 7.12
CA LEU A 110 7.69 -12.77 6.65
C LEU A 110 8.19 -11.87 7.78
N ALA A 111 7.87 -12.19 9.04
CA ALA A 111 8.21 -11.37 10.21
C ALA A 111 9.71 -11.10 10.38
N VAL A 112 10.57 -11.99 9.87
CA VAL A 112 12.04 -11.82 9.86
C VAL A 112 12.49 -10.52 9.18
N PHE A 113 11.69 -9.97 8.27
CA PHE A 113 12.00 -8.75 7.54
C PHE A 113 11.41 -7.48 8.18
N GLY A 114 10.62 -7.60 9.27
CA GLY A 114 10.03 -6.45 9.95
C GLY A 114 9.09 -5.60 9.09
N LEU A 115 8.41 -6.22 8.11
CA LEU A 115 7.49 -5.54 7.19
C LEU A 115 6.18 -5.16 7.89
N THR A 116 5.56 -4.06 7.45
CA THR A 116 4.20 -3.68 7.84
C THR A 116 3.20 -4.10 6.76
N GLY A 117 1.93 -4.21 7.11
CA GLY A 117 0.90 -4.57 6.16
C GLY A 117 -0.48 -4.73 6.78
N GLU A 118 -1.46 -5.02 5.91
CA GLU A 118 -2.86 -5.18 6.25
C GLU A 118 -3.42 -6.46 5.59
N VAL A 119 -4.52 -6.99 6.14
CA VAL A 119 -5.23 -8.16 5.61
C VAL A 119 -6.59 -7.71 5.07
N PHE A 120 -6.94 -8.17 3.86
CA PHE A 120 -8.15 -7.74 3.17
C PHE A 120 -9.43 -8.15 3.91
N SER A 121 -9.62 -9.46 4.15
CA SER A 121 -10.68 -9.98 5.02
C SER A 121 -10.34 -11.39 5.52
N ALA A 122 -11.16 -11.93 6.43
CA ALA A 122 -11.01 -13.31 6.89
C ALA A 122 -11.39 -14.33 5.79
N GLU A 123 -12.39 -14.02 4.97
CA GLU A 123 -12.86 -14.88 3.88
C GLU A 123 -11.90 -14.91 2.69
N PHE A 124 -11.23 -13.78 2.45
CA PHE A 124 -10.22 -13.60 1.41
C PHE A 124 -8.93 -13.07 2.04
N PRO A 125 -8.04 -13.96 2.54
CA PRO A 125 -6.88 -13.60 3.36
C PRO A 125 -5.71 -13.05 2.53
N LEU A 126 -6.00 -12.12 1.61
CA LEU A 126 -4.98 -11.38 0.87
C LEU A 126 -4.25 -10.45 1.83
N VAL A 127 -2.95 -10.64 1.96
CA VAL A 127 -2.07 -9.82 2.79
C VAL A 127 -1.34 -8.83 1.89
N ALA A 128 -1.57 -7.52 2.09
CA ALA A 128 -0.81 -6.48 1.41
C ALA A 128 0.29 -5.98 2.35
N LEU A 129 1.51 -5.88 1.85
CA LEU A 129 2.72 -5.57 2.62
C LEU A 129 3.43 -4.37 2.02
N THR A 130 3.87 -3.48 2.89
CA THR A 130 4.80 -2.40 2.56
C THR A 130 6.22 -2.92 2.74
N VAL A 131 7.00 -2.92 1.65
CA VAL A 131 8.42 -3.28 1.66
C VAL A 131 9.26 -2.03 1.48
N PRO A 132 9.90 -1.49 2.53
CA PRO A 132 10.74 -0.32 2.41
C PRO A 132 11.95 -0.55 1.49
N GLY A 133 12.34 0.47 0.72
CA GLY A 133 13.48 0.37 -0.20
C GLY A 133 14.83 0.07 0.47
N GLY A 134 14.95 0.34 1.78
CA GLY A 134 16.11 -0.02 2.60
C GLY A 134 16.05 -1.39 3.28
N ALA A 135 14.98 -2.18 3.07
CA ALA A 135 14.85 -3.53 3.62
C ALA A 135 15.78 -4.54 2.90
N ASP A 136 15.87 -5.76 3.43
CA ASP A 136 16.54 -6.87 2.74
C ASP A 136 15.71 -7.36 1.53
N LEU A 137 15.74 -6.60 0.44
CA LEU A 137 14.96 -6.88 -0.77
C LEU A 137 15.28 -8.24 -1.37
N ARG A 138 16.55 -8.68 -1.29
CA ARG A 138 16.99 -9.99 -1.78
C ARG A 138 16.38 -11.12 -0.95
N GLY A 139 16.47 -11.02 0.37
CA GLY A 139 15.86 -11.98 1.28
C GLY A 139 14.35 -12.06 1.09
N VAL A 140 13.67 -10.91 0.98
CA VAL A 140 12.22 -10.85 0.73
C VAL A 140 11.86 -11.57 -0.58
N LYS A 141 12.55 -11.24 -1.69
CA LYS A 141 12.33 -11.90 -3.00
C LYS A 141 12.56 -13.41 -2.92
N ALA A 142 13.64 -13.84 -2.27
CA ALA A 142 13.97 -15.24 -2.11
C ALA A 142 12.89 -15.99 -1.31
N LEU A 143 12.39 -15.41 -0.21
CA LEU A 143 11.35 -16.06 0.60
C LEU A 143 10.01 -16.11 -0.14
N LEU A 144 9.62 -15.04 -0.84
CA LEU A 144 8.39 -15.02 -1.64
C LEU A 144 8.41 -16.08 -2.74
N ALA A 145 9.52 -16.18 -3.47
CA ALA A 145 9.72 -17.20 -4.50
C ALA A 145 9.68 -18.61 -3.92
N ARG A 146 10.42 -18.85 -2.83
CA ARG A 146 10.40 -20.13 -2.12
C ARG A 146 8.99 -20.51 -1.66
N GLY A 147 8.25 -19.59 -1.05
CA GLY A 147 6.89 -19.87 -0.57
C GLY A 147 5.92 -20.17 -1.72
N ARG A 148 6.08 -19.55 -2.89
CA ARG A 148 5.35 -19.96 -4.09
C ARG A 148 5.73 -21.37 -4.53
N ASP A 149 7.03 -21.66 -4.62
CA ASP A 149 7.55 -22.94 -5.12
C ASP A 149 7.22 -24.12 -4.17
N GLU A 150 7.09 -23.85 -2.87
CA GLU A 150 6.65 -24.81 -1.84
C GLU A 150 5.12 -24.85 -1.65
N GLY A 151 4.35 -24.11 -2.46
CA GLY A 151 2.88 -24.15 -2.44
C GLY A 151 2.25 -23.49 -1.20
N TRP A 152 2.94 -22.53 -0.57
CA TRP A 152 2.40 -21.79 0.57
C TRP A 152 1.42 -20.69 0.11
N TRP A 153 1.73 -20.00 -0.99
CA TRP A 153 0.98 -18.83 -1.44
C TRP A 153 1.17 -18.52 -2.93
N HIS A 154 0.30 -17.68 -3.46
CA HIS A 154 0.61 -16.82 -4.60
C HIS A 154 1.06 -15.44 -4.10
N PHE A 155 1.87 -14.75 -4.90
CA PHE A 155 2.21 -13.36 -4.60
C PHE A 155 2.36 -12.53 -5.88
N GLU A 156 2.17 -11.23 -5.74
CA GLU A 156 2.47 -10.23 -6.75
C GLU A 156 3.18 -9.01 -6.14
N VAL A 157 3.91 -8.27 -6.96
CA VAL A 157 4.53 -7.01 -6.58
C VAL A 157 3.83 -5.91 -7.37
N SER A 158 2.86 -5.25 -6.76
CA SER A 158 1.98 -4.29 -7.43
C SER A 158 2.62 -2.92 -7.60
N CYS A 159 3.55 -2.54 -6.72
CA CYS A 159 4.40 -1.35 -6.91
C CYS A 159 5.87 -1.75 -6.80
N VAL A 160 6.64 -1.46 -7.85
CA VAL A 160 8.06 -1.84 -8.00
C VAL A 160 8.93 -0.60 -8.11
N THR A 161 10.06 -0.61 -7.41
CA THR A 161 11.09 0.42 -7.49
C THR A 161 12.33 -0.08 -8.24
N ASP A 162 13.24 0.83 -8.60
CA ASP A 162 14.52 0.45 -9.20
C ASP A 162 15.38 -0.38 -8.24
N ALA A 163 15.33 -0.07 -6.93
CA ALA A 163 15.99 -0.86 -5.89
C ALA A 163 15.47 -2.31 -5.88
N TRP A 164 14.15 -2.50 -6.00
CA TRP A 164 13.56 -3.83 -6.11
C TRP A 164 14.02 -4.58 -7.37
N ARG A 165 14.10 -3.89 -8.51
CA ARG A 165 14.54 -4.49 -9.78
C ARG A 165 16.02 -4.89 -9.73
N ALA A 166 16.87 -4.08 -9.11
CA ALA A 166 18.30 -4.30 -8.99
C ALA A 166 18.70 -5.33 -7.93
N ALA A 167 17.82 -5.61 -6.97
CA ALA A 167 18.05 -6.56 -5.88
C ALA A 167 18.16 -8.01 -6.36
#